data_AF-A0A928HDU4-F1
#
_entry.id   AF-A0A928HDU4-F1
#
_cell.length_a   1.000
_cell.length_b   1.000
_cell.length_c   1.000
_cell.angle_alpha   90.00
_cell.angle_beta   90.00
_cell.angle_gamma   90.00
#
_symmetry.space_group_name_H-M   'P 1'
#
loop_
_entity.id
_entity.type
_entity.pdbx_description
1 polymer ?
#
loop_
_entity_poly.entity_id
_entity_poly.type
_entity_poly.pdbx_seq_one_letter_code
_entity_poly.pdbx_strand_id
1 'polypeptide(L)'
;MDKKIIIALVACMALTQCHSLRSDCEALKEREAVIATEEKGEYFVGRRYYVPLCRFWGYLREPGQSWRTAKLVMMDESAIHTPDRGPEEPLPNATFGTDQNIEYIVKGKYTGENAYDPSTDQVLPLFRATSYEVRNRKPGFLFVPSEEYSEQYVSLRPVIMPKPEVCEQVLRQR
;
A
#
# COMPACT_ATOMS: atom_id res chain seq x y z
N MET A 1 27.19 -31.80 11.00
CA MET A 1 26.06 -30.96 11.45
C MET A 1 24.94 -31.90 11.87
N ASP A 2 24.67 -32.00 13.18
CA ASP A 2 23.78 -33.03 13.72
C ASP A 2 22.35 -32.88 13.22
N LYS A 3 21.72 -33.99 12.84
CA LYS A 3 20.33 -34.06 12.36
C LYS A 3 19.35 -33.42 13.37
N LYS A 4 19.65 -33.51 14.67
CA LYS A 4 18.89 -32.88 15.76
C LYS A 4 18.98 -31.35 15.75
N ILE A 5 20.15 -30.80 15.41
CA ILE A 5 20.37 -29.34 15.30
C ILE A 5 19.63 -28.80 14.06
N ILE A 6 19.64 -29.54 12.96
CA ILE A 6 18.89 -29.18 11.74
C ILE A 6 17.37 -29.20 12.01
N ILE A 7 16.85 -30.23 12.68
CA ILE A 7 15.43 -30.32 13.04
C ILE A 7 15.02 -29.19 14.00
N ALA A 8 15.84 -28.86 15.00
CA ALA A 8 15.57 -27.77 15.92
C ALA A 8 15.57 -26.40 15.21
N LEU A 9 16.51 -26.16 14.29
CA LEU A 9 16.55 -24.91 13.50
C LEU A 9 15.34 -24.76 12.57
N VAL A 10 14.92 -25.85 11.90
CA VAL A 10 13.73 -25.85 11.03
C VAL A 10 12.44 -25.63 11.84
N ALA A 11 12.33 -26.24 13.03
CA ALA A 11 11.19 -26.03 13.91
C ALA A 11 11.10 -24.60 14.44
N CYS A 12 12.24 -23.98 14.81
CA CYS A 12 12.26 -22.57 15.23
C CYS A 12 11.85 -21.61 14.11
N MET A 13 12.26 -21.86 12.86
CA MET A 13 11.86 -21.04 11.70
C MET A 13 10.37 -21.15 11.36
N ALA A 14 9.75 -22.32 11.60
CA ALA A 14 8.31 -22.50 11.40
C ALA A 14 7.47 -21.75 12.47
N LEU A 15 7.97 -21.65 13.70
CA LEU A 15 7.27 -20.96 14.79
C LEU A 15 7.28 -19.43 14.64
N THR A 16 8.36 -18.84 14.14
CA THR A 16 8.45 -17.38 13.94
C THR A 16 7.54 -16.87 12.83
N GLN A 17 7.43 -17.61 11.73
CA GLN A 17 6.55 -17.26 10.60
C GLN A 17 5.05 -17.33 10.95
N CYS A 18 4.68 -18.22 11.89
CA CYS A 18 3.30 -18.34 12.35
C CYS A 18 2.88 -17.16 13.24
N HIS A 19 3.81 -16.63 14.04
CA HIS A 19 3.55 -15.48 14.90
C HIS A 19 3.32 -14.19 14.11
N SER A 20 4.15 -13.90 13.09
CA SER A 20 4.00 -12.70 12.26
C SER A 20 2.71 -12.73 11.44
N LEU A 21 2.37 -13.89 10.84
CA LEU A 21 1.12 -14.04 10.10
C LEU A 21 -0.11 -13.82 10.97
N ARG A 22 -0.10 -14.34 12.21
CA ARG A 22 -1.20 -14.13 13.15
C ARG A 22 -1.36 -12.66 13.51
N SER A 23 -0.28 -11.98 13.89
CA SER A 23 -0.33 -10.55 14.23
C SER A 23 -0.79 -9.70 13.03
N ASP A 24 -0.34 -10.03 11.82
CA ASP A 24 -0.81 -9.36 10.61
C ASP A 24 -2.32 -9.53 10.43
N CYS A 25 -2.83 -10.75 10.57
CA CYS A 25 -4.25 -11.03 10.45
C CYS A 25 -5.10 -10.35 11.53
N GLU A 26 -4.60 -10.20 12.76
CA GLU A 26 -5.26 -9.43 13.82
C GLU A 26 -5.37 -7.96 13.44
N ALA A 27 -4.25 -7.32 13.08
CA ALA A 27 -4.21 -5.91 12.67
C ALA A 27 -5.04 -5.63 11.42
N LEU A 28 -5.02 -6.56 10.45
CA LEU A 28 -5.87 -6.48 9.26
C LEU A 28 -7.35 -6.51 9.64
N LYS A 29 -7.77 -7.44 10.48
CA LYS A 29 -9.17 -7.54 10.92
C LYS A 29 -9.64 -6.26 11.60
N GLU A 30 -8.80 -5.66 12.46
CA GLU A 30 -9.10 -4.38 13.10
C GLU A 30 -9.24 -3.24 12.08
N ARG A 31 -8.30 -3.12 11.14
CA ARG A 31 -8.35 -2.11 10.09
C ARG A 31 -9.56 -2.27 9.18
N GLU A 32 -9.88 -3.50 8.77
CA GLU A 32 -11.05 -3.78 7.91
C GLU A 32 -12.37 -3.46 8.65
N ALA A 33 -12.44 -3.66 9.96
CA ALA A 33 -13.59 -3.23 10.76
C ALA A 33 -13.76 -1.71 10.75
N VAL A 34 -12.67 -0.94 10.80
CA VAL A 34 -12.71 0.53 10.67
C VAL A 34 -13.09 0.94 9.25
N ILE A 35 -12.50 0.32 8.23
CA ILE A 35 -12.81 0.59 6.81
C ILE A 35 -14.31 0.38 6.53
N ALA A 36 -14.91 -0.68 7.08
CA ALA A 36 -16.34 -0.96 6.90
C ALA A 36 -17.27 0.14 7.46
N THR A 37 -16.76 1.02 8.33
CA THR A 37 -17.52 2.16 8.88
C THR A 37 -17.37 3.44 8.06
N GLU A 38 -16.55 3.44 7.00
CA GLU A 38 -16.38 4.61 6.14
C GLU A 38 -17.68 4.98 5.42
N GLU A 39 -17.99 6.28 5.41
CA GLU A 39 -19.12 6.79 4.65
C GLU A 39 -18.90 6.54 3.15
N LYS A 40 -19.90 5.97 2.48
CA LYS A 40 -19.86 5.79 1.03
C LYS A 40 -19.98 7.16 0.36
N GLY A 41 -19.27 7.35 -0.75
CA GLY A 41 -19.35 8.58 -1.51
C GLY A 41 -18.48 8.56 -2.77
N GLU A 42 -18.53 9.66 -3.52
CA GLU A 42 -17.76 9.86 -4.75
C GLU A 42 -16.34 10.36 -4.44
N TYR A 43 -15.58 9.52 -3.75
CA TYR A 43 -14.17 9.77 -3.44
C TYR A 43 -13.41 8.44 -3.38
N PHE A 44 -12.09 8.54 -3.33
CA PHE A 44 -11.17 7.44 -3.14
C PHE A 44 -10.34 7.70 -1.89
N VAL A 45 -9.95 6.62 -1.20
CA VAL A 45 -8.94 6.68 -0.15
C VAL A 45 -7.61 6.34 -0.80
N GLY A 46 -6.69 7.30 -0.75
CA GLY A 46 -5.38 7.18 -1.35
C GLY A 46 -4.27 7.07 -0.32
N ARG A 47 -3.29 6.22 -0.57
CA ARG A 47 -2.04 6.17 0.20
C ARG A 47 -0.90 6.46 -0.75
N ARG A 48 -0.15 7.52 -0.43
CA ARG A 48 1.07 7.84 -1.16
C ARG A 48 2.02 6.67 -1.05
N TYR A 49 2.53 6.22 -2.20
CA TYR A 49 3.63 5.28 -2.24
C TYR A 49 4.69 5.85 -3.18
N TYR A 50 5.82 6.20 -2.63
CA TYR A 50 6.96 6.76 -3.32
C TYR A 50 8.04 5.69 -3.45
N VAL A 51 8.62 5.59 -4.64
CA VAL A 51 9.91 4.95 -4.88
C VAL A 51 10.62 5.90 -5.85
N PRO A 52 11.85 6.35 -5.57
CA PRO A 52 12.65 7.17 -6.46
C PRO A 52 12.57 6.72 -7.93
N LEU A 53 12.50 7.70 -8.83
CA LEU A 53 12.43 7.54 -10.29
C LEU A 53 11.16 6.85 -10.85
N CYS A 54 10.30 6.30 -10.01
CA CYS A 54 9.02 5.73 -10.46
C CYS A 54 7.98 6.82 -10.68
N ARG A 55 7.11 6.63 -11.69
CA ARG A 55 6.14 7.67 -12.11
C ARG A 55 4.73 7.47 -11.54
N PHE A 56 4.48 6.35 -10.86
CA PHE A 56 3.23 6.17 -10.14
C PHE A 56 3.15 7.10 -8.93
N TRP A 57 1.93 7.43 -8.53
CA TRP A 57 1.69 8.24 -7.34
C TRP A 57 1.51 7.39 -6.08
N GLY A 58 0.74 6.31 -6.18
CA GLY A 58 0.43 5.48 -5.03
C GLY A 58 -0.81 4.63 -5.24
N TYR A 59 -1.37 4.16 -4.14
CA TYR A 59 -2.51 3.25 -4.16
C TYR A 59 -3.82 3.99 -3.92
N LEU A 60 -4.83 3.72 -4.74
CA LEU A 60 -6.20 4.17 -4.54
C LEU A 60 -7.14 3.00 -4.32
N ARG A 61 -8.08 3.15 -3.39
CA ARG A 61 -9.23 2.26 -3.21
C ARG A 61 -10.51 3.07 -3.05
N GLU A 62 -11.64 2.42 -3.31
CA GLU A 62 -12.95 2.99 -2.98
C GLU A 62 -13.20 2.95 -1.46
N PRO A 63 -14.04 3.85 -0.92
CA PRO A 63 -14.43 3.83 0.49
C PRO A 63 -15.15 2.53 0.85
N GLY A 64 -14.87 2.01 2.04
CA GLY A 64 -15.42 0.73 2.50
C GLY A 64 -14.83 -0.51 1.83
N GLN A 65 -13.96 -0.37 0.83
CA GLN A 65 -13.24 -1.49 0.22
C GLN A 65 -11.91 -1.74 0.94
N SER A 66 -11.50 -3.01 0.98
CA SER A 66 -10.19 -3.40 1.53
C SER A 66 -9.04 -2.85 0.69
N TRP A 67 -7.88 -2.61 1.32
CA TRP A 67 -6.63 -2.31 0.60
C TRP A 67 -6.19 -3.42 -0.38
N ARG A 68 -6.77 -4.62 -0.29
CA ARG A 68 -6.57 -5.71 -1.27
C ARG A 68 -7.00 -5.36 -2.69
N THR A 69 -8.03 -4.51 -2.82
CA THR A 69 -8.56 -4.09 -4.11
C THR A 69 -7.93 -2.80 -4.60
N ALA A 70 -7.00 -2.24 -3.83
CA ALA A 70 -6.35 -0.99 -4.17
C ALA A 70 -5.52 -1.14 -5.45
N LYS A 71 -5.54 -0.12 -6.28
CA LYS A 71 -4.80 -0.07 -7.55
C LYS A 71 -3.65 0.90 -7.42
N LEU A 72 -2.47 0.51 -7.88
CA LEU A 72 -1.37 1.43 -8.11
C LEU A 72 -1.73 2.32 -9.29
N VAL A 73 -1.66 3.63 -9.16
CA VAL A 73 -2.14 4.57 -10.18
C VAL A 73 -1.06 5.56 -10.63
N MET A 74 -1.17 5.98 -11.89
CA MET A 74 -0.54 7.21 -12.37
C MET A 74 -1.56 8.36 -12.33
N MET A 75 -1.11 9.55 -11.93
CA MET A 75 -1.98 10.72 -11.85
C MET A 75 -1.97 11.50 -13.16
N ASP A 76 -3.15 11.71 -13.73
CA ASP A 76 -3.38 12.72 -14.77
C ASP A 76 -3.49 14.09 -14.09
N GLU A 77 -2.40 14.85 -14.15
CA GLU A 77 -2.30 16.19 -13.55
C GLU A 77 -2.90 17.31 -14.41
N SER A 78 -3.64 17.00 -15.49
CA SER A 78 -4.24 18.04 -16.36
C SER A 78 -5.39 18.82 -15.71
N ALA A 79 -5.84 18.43 -14.52
CA ALA A 79 -6.80 19.19 -13.71
C ALA A 79 -6.14 19.87 -12.50
N ILE A 80 -5.46 19.10 -11.65
CA ILE A 80 -4.71 19.61 -10.51
C ILE A 80 -3.40 18.82 -10.35
N HIS A 81 -2.40 19.45 -9.73
CA HIS A 81 -1.15 18.78 -9.42
C HIS A 81 -1.25 17.92 -8.15
N THR A 82 -0.42 16.89 -8.09
CA THR A 82 -0.23 16.08 -6.89
C THR A 82 0.32 16.94 -5.73
N PRO A 83 -0.02 16.62 -4.45
CA PRO A 83 0.31 17.48 -3.31
C PRO A 83 1.80 17.75 -3.10
N ASP A 84 2.65 16.80 -3.48
CA ASP A 84 4.09 16.82 -3.26
C ASP A 84 4.86 17.04 -4.57
N ARG A 85 4.34 17.94 -5.42
CA ARG A 85 4.98 18.33 -6.68
C ARG A 85 6.24 19.14 -6.36
N GLY A 86 7.41 18.51 -6.49
CA GLY A 86 8.70 19.14 -6.24
C GLY A 86 9.84 18.55 -7.10
N PRO A 87 11.06 19.08 -6.98
CA PRO A 87 12.24 18.51 -7.62
C PRO A 87 12.49 17.08 -7.12
N GLU A 88 12.82 16.17 -8.03
CA GLU A 88 13.16 14.76 -7.75
C GLU A 88 14.68 14.57 -7.61
N GLU A 89 15.08 13.54 -6.86
CA GLU A 89 16.48 13.07 -6.80
C GLU A 89 17.04 12.74 -8.21
N PRO A 90 18.33 12.99 -8.50
CA PRO A 90 19.42 13.32 -7.57
C PRO A 90 19.67 14.84 -7.41
N LEU A 91 18.66 15.69 -7.66
CA LEU A 91 18.85 17.14 -7.59
C LEU A 91 19.13 17.59 -6.14
N PRO A 92 20.09 18.51 -5.92
CA PRO A 92 20.29 19.11 -4.60
C PRO A 92 19.00 19.76 -4.07
N ASN A 93 18.65 19.47 -2.81
CA ASN A 93 17.40 19.90 -2.16
C ASN A 93 16.12 19.35 -2.82
N ALA A 94 16.15 18.13 -3.36
CA ALA A 94 14.94 17.43 -3.81
C ALA A 94 13.90 17.39 -2.68
N THR A 95 12.65 17.77 -3.00
CA THR A 95 11.54 17.81 -2.04
C THR A 95 10.39 16.90 -2.47
N PHE A 96 10.63 15.99 -3.41
CA PHE A 96 9.65 15.02 -3.87
C PHE A 96 9.71 13.73 -3.03
N GLY A 97 8.55 13.14 -2.74
CA GLY A 97 8.41 11.97 -1.87
C GLY A 97 8.33 12.28 -0.37
N THR A 98 8.19 13.54 0.04
CA THR A 98 8.09 13.96 1.44
C THR A 98 6.78 13.50 2.09
N ASP A 99 5.76 13.21 1.27
CA ASP A 99 4.46 12.75 1.72
C ASP A 99 4.30 11.22 1.72
N GLN A 100 5.42 10.48 1.73
CA GLN A 100 5.43 9.02 1.75
C GLN A 100 4.46 8.47 2.80
N ASN A 101 3.58 7.57 2.35
CA ASN A 101 2.59 6.87 3.16
C ASN A 101 1.52 7.76 3.83
N ILE A 102 1.42 9.06 3.50
CA ILE A 102 0.29 9.91 3.91
C ILE A 102 -0.99 9.38 3.27
N GLU A 103 -2.07 9.37 4.06
CA GLU A 103 -3.42 9.02 3.61
C GLU A 103 -4.19 10.27 3.19
N TYR A 104 -4.83 10.18 2.04
CA TYR A 104 -5.62 11.23 1.43
C TYR A 104 -7.05 10.78 1.15
N ILE A 105 -7.99 11.70 1.27
CA ILE A 105 -9.23 11.66 0.50
C ILE A 105 -8.94 12.27 -0.86
N VAL A 106 -9.19 11.52 -1.93
CA VAL A 106 -8.95 11.93 -3.31
C VAL A 106 -10.28 11.95 -4.05
N LYS A 107 -10.66 13.09 -4.61
CA LYS A 107 -11.81 13.17 -5.53
C LYS A 107 -11.31 13.15 -6.96
N GLY A 108 -12.09 12.58 -7.86
CA GLY A 108 -11.71 12.44 -9.26
C GLY A 108 -12.30 11.18 -9.87
N LYS A 109 -11.72 10.76 -10.99
CA LYS A 109 -12.16 9.56 -11.70
C LYS A 109 -11.01 8.88 -12.43
N TYR A 110 -11.13 7.57 -12.61
CA TYR A 110 -10.33 6.88 -13.60
C TYR A 110 -10.70 7.36 -15.00
N THR A 111 -9.70 7.60 -15.84
CA THR A 111 -9.94 8.09 -17.21
C THR A 111 -10.36 6.98 -18.16
N GLY A 112 -10.10 5.72 -17.79
CA GLY A 112 -10.23 4.55 -18.66
C GLY A 112 -8.97 4.28 -19.50
N GLU A 113 -7.98 5.17 -19.44
CA GLU A 113 -6.69 5.02 -20.09
C GLU A 113 -5.65 4.44 -19.13
N ASN A 114 -4.52 3.98 -19.69
CA ASN A 114 -3.37 3.51 -18.94
C ASN A 114 -2.09 4.25 -19.37
N ALA A 115 -1.12 4.32 -18.46
CA ALA A 115 0.20 4.86 -18.71
C ALA A 115 1.25 3.82 -18.36
N TYR A 116 2.36 3.88 -19.08
CA TYR A 116 3.51 3.02 -18.86
C TYR A 116 4.50 3.71 -17.93
N ASP A 117 4.91 3.03 -16.87
CA ASP A 117 6.00 3.43 -15.98
C ASP A 117 7.28 2.67 -16.36
N PRO A 118 8.23 3.31 -17.08
CA PRO A 118 9.42 2.63 -17.57
C PRO A 118 10.36 2.15 -16.46
N SER A 119 10.32 2.77 -15.28
CA SER A 119 11.17 2.39 -14.14
C SER A 119 10.76 1.05 -13.53
N THR A 120 9.49 0.66 -13.66
CA THR A 120 8.96 -0.57 -13.08
C THR A 120 8.42 -1.58 -14.09
N ASP A 121 8.43 -1.21 -15.38
CA ASP A 121 7.86 -1.98 -16.48
C ASP A 121 6.38 -2.35 -16.25
N GLN A 122 5.61 -1.38 -15.73
CA GLN A 122 4.19 -1.56 -15.41
C GLN A 122 3.31 -0.66 -16.27
N VAL A 123 2.16 -1.20 -16.70
CA VAL A 123 1.06 -0.44 -17.30
C VAL A 123 0.02 -0.19 -16.22
N LEU A 124 -0.18 1.06 -15.83
CA LEU A 124 -0.98 1.47 -14.69
C LEU A 124 -2.18 2.32 -15.14
N PRO A 125 -3.35 2.18 -14.48
CA PRO A 125 -4.51 3.01 -14.77
C PRO A 125 -4.24 4.49 -14.46
N LEU A 126 -4.72 5.38 -15.33
CA LEU A 126 -4.71 6.82 -15.08
C LEU A 126 -5.89 7.22 -14.20
N PHE A 127 -5.58 8.01 -13.19
CA PHE A 127 -6.56 8.66 -12.35
C PHE A 127 -6.44 10.17 -12.48
N ARG A 128 -7.52 10.83 -12.86
CA ARG A 128 -7.60 12.29 -12.95
C ARG A 128 -8.22 12.84 -11.67
N ALA A 129 -7.38 13.34 -10.77
CA ALA A 129 -7.82 13.94 -9.52
C ALA A 129 -8.39 15.35 -9.73
N THR A 130 -9.30 15.74 -8.83
CA THR A 130 -9.87 17.09 -8.74
C THR A 130 -9.63 17.73 -7.37
N SER A 131 -9.34 16.93 -6.34
CA SER A 131 -8.87 17.41 -5.04
C SER A 131 -8.08 16.36 -4.27
N TYR A 132 -7.19 16.82 -3.40
CA TYR A 132 -6.53 16.02 -2.37
C TYR A 132 -6.77 16.66 -1.00
N GLU A 133 -7.21 15.86 -0.04
CA GLU A 133 -7.37 16.27 1.35
C GLU A 133 -6.64 15.29 2.25
N VAL A 134 -5.76 15.78 3.12
CA VAL A 134 -5.01 14.91 4.05
C VAL A 134 -5.99 14.33 5.06
N ARG A 135 -6.15 13.01 5.05
CA ARG A 135 -6.97 12.27 6.03
C ARG A 135 -6.17 11.90 7.26
N ASN A 136 -4.97 11.36 7.05
CA ASN A 136 -4.11 10.89 8.14
C ASN A 136 -2.63 10.94 7.73
N ARG A 137 -1.81 11.65 8.52
CA ARG A 137 -0.36 11.78 8.28
C ARG A 137 0.46 10.60 8.77
N LYS A 138 -0.10 9.77 9.65
CA LYS A 138 0.57 8.58 10.23
C LYS A 138 -0.38 7.37 10.26
N PRO A 139 -0.80 6.87 9.08
CA PRO A 139 -1.81 5.84 8.99
C PRO A 139 -1.30 4.40 9.19
N GLY A 140 -0.05 4.24 9.65
CA GLY A 140 0.57 2.94 9.95
C GLY A 140 1.03 2.21 8.70
N PHE A 141 0.90 0.89 8.68
CA PHE A 141 1.22 0.05 7.53
C PHE A 141 0.26 0.28 6.35
N LEU A 142 0.73 0.08 5.13
CA LEU A 142 0.00 0.24 3.87
C LEU A 142 -0.76 -1.05 3.54
N PHE A 143 -0.12 -2.21 3.59
CA PHE A 143 -0.74 -3.51 3.33
C PHE A 143 -0.78 -4.41 4.57
N VAL A 144 0.36 -4.71 5.20
CA VAL A 144 0.45 -5.56 6.41
C VAL A 144 1.48 -5.01 7.40
N PRO A 145 1.33 -5.24 8.72
CA PRO A 145 2.31 -4.78 9.71
C PRO A 145 3.73 -5.29 9.48
N SER A 146 3.89 -6.51 8.99
CA SER A 146 5.19 -7.12 8.67
C SER A 146 5.82 -6.66 7.36
N GLU A 147 5.23 -5.68 6.67
CA GLU A 147 5.73 -5.21 5.38
C GLU A 147 7.06 -4.46 5.52
N GLU A 148 7.91 -4.59 4.51
CA GLU A 148 9.17 -3.86 4.44
C GLU A 148 9.16 -2.93 3.23
N TYR A 149 9.32 -1.64 3.51
CA TYR A 149 9.44 -0.61 2.48
C TYR A 149 10.87 -0.56 1.94
N SER A 150 11.00 -0.55 0.62
CA SER A 150 12.26 -0.32 -0.09
C SER A 150 12.18 0.95 -0.92
N GLU A 151 13.17 1.82 -0.76
CA GLU A 151 13.39 3.00 -1.60
C GLU A 151 14.04 2.67 -2.96
N GLN A 152 14.39 1.41 -3.18
CA GLN A 152 15.10 1.00 -4.42
C GLN A 152 14.16 0.34 -5.43
N TYR A 153 13.07 -0.27 -4.96
CA TYR A 153 12.15 -1.03 -5.82
C TYR A 153 10.75 -1.13 -5.21
N VAL A 154 9.78 -1.45 -6.08
CA VAL A 154 8.37 -1.67 -5.72
C VAL A 154 8.22 -2.95 -4.89
N SER A 155 8.32 -2.80 -3.58
CA SER A 155 8.24 -3.82 -2.53
C SER A 155 6.81 -4.01 -2.00
N LEU A 156 6.05 -2.92 -1.88
CA LEU A 156 4.70 -2.93 -1.31
C LEU A 156 3.68 -3.15 -2.42
N ARG A 157 2.94 -4.26 -2.37
CA ARG A 157 1.86 -4.60 -3.32
C ARG A 157 0.69 -5.29 -2.60
N PRO A 158 -0.56 -5.10 -3.04
CA PRO A 158 -1.73 -5.72 -2.37
C PRO A 158 -1.64 -7.25 -2.27
N VAL A 159 -0.91 -7.89 -3.19
CA VAL A 159 -0.73 -9.35 -3.24
C VAL A 159 -0.03 -9.94 -2.01
N ILE A 160 0.73 -9.13 -1.26
CA ILE A 160 1.40 -9.59 -0.03
C ILE A 160 0.41 -9.80 1.12
N MET A 161 -0.80 -9.23 1.04
CA MET A 161 -1.80 -9.38 2.10
C MET A 161 -2.33 -10.83 2.13
N PRO A 162 -2.27 -11.53 3.28
CA PRO A 162 -2.78 -12.90 3.41
C PRO A 162 -4.28 -12.93 3.14
N LYS A 163 -4.81 -13.86 2.34
CA LYS A 163 -6.25 -13.84 1.97
C LYS A 163 -7.18 -13.84 3.20
N PRO A 164 -8.40 -13.27 3.11
CA PRO A 164 -9.34 -13.26 4.24
C PRO A 164 -9.58 -14.64 4.85
N GLU A 165 -9.69 -15.69 4.03
CA GLU A 165 -9.92 -17.06 4.49
C GLU A 165 -8.73 -17.59 5.30
N VAL A 166 -7.50 -17.24 4.90
CA VAL A 166 -6.28 -17.58 5.63
C VAL A 166 -6.28 -16.92 7.00
N CYS A 167 -6.64 -15.62 7.06
CA CYS A 167 -6.73 -14.92 8.33
C CYS A 167 -7.81 -15.49 9.24
N GLU A 168 -8.98 -15.84 8.71
CA GLU A 168 -10.01 -16.50 9.51
C GLU A 168 -9.53 -17.83 10.10
N GLN A 169 -8.84 -18.66 9.30
CA GLN A 169 -8.29 -19.93 9.77
C GLN A 169 -7.27 -19.73 10.88
N VAL A 170 -6.31 -18.83 10.69
CA VAL A 170 -5.25 -18.53 11.68
C VAL A 170 -5.84 -18.01 12.99
N LEU A 171 -6.86 -17.16 12.92
CA LEU A 171 -7.49 -16.58 14.11
C LEU A 171 -8.37 -17.57 14.87
N ARG A 172 -8.97 -18.57 14.18
CA ARG A 172 -9.83 -19.60 14.78
C ARG A 172 -9.07 -20.69 15.54
N GLN A 173 -7.79 -20.95 15.22
CA GLN A 173 -6.96 -21.99 15.84
C GLN A 173 -6.48 -21.60 17.26
N ARG A 174 -7.41 -21.24 18.16
CA ARG A 174 -7.14 -21.03 19.58
C ARG A 174 -7.24 -22.32 20.37
#